data_AF-A0A7V6KG23-F1
#
_entry.id   AF-A0A7V6KG23-F1
#
_cell.length_a   1.000
_cell.length_b   1.000
_cell.length_c   1.000
_cell.angle_alpha   90.00
_cell.angle_beta   90.00
_cell.angle_gamma   90.00
#
_symmetry.space_group_name_H-M   'P 1'
#
loop_
_entity.id
_entity.type
_entity.pdbx_description
1 polymer ?
#
loop_
_entity_poly.entity_id
_entity_poly.type
_entity_poly.pdbx_seq_one_letter_code
_entity_poly.pdbx_strand_id
1 'polypeptide(L)'
;MLGAIIGDIVGSRFEFNNYRSTDFELFTEDCFFTDDTVMTLAIAKALMRAEPYAGDKEDYNHRLSQLAVSAMQDLGRRYPECGYGGNFIRWVRSDDPKPYGSWGNGAAMRIAPVGWLARTEGEVETLAQIVTEVTHNHEEGIKGAVAVALAIYLARRNYTKQEIAREMEDFYDLDFTIDQIRPTYQFSESCQKTVPPAIVAFLESSSFEDAIRLAVSVGGDSDTLAAITGAIAEAYYGIPDDLRKIALGYLDEELRQMYRAWADFLQDDLLVHPFKVLTKYRALLMDQPAKSDELMALFAQEYTDFEKNRADRPSDRAEYLAQSGIWMDPVQLAALDPDQLNGEMVLALIGAAMEYELLTPELLIGWLKRLEDIERCEREIEEIYFRIGYKFEHDTYVITLGDSATMTHKSWCEPKDERHLSIQEIDQFQAAIRQVDLSTWRPVYFDEDDRDGVKWQVAIKQKGLRRRFWEGENLFPPNWDAWLSLFITKDA
;
A
#
# COMPACT_ATOMS: atom_id res chain seq x y z
N MET A 1 1.22 4.33 1.26
CA MET A 1 1.54 5.78 1.20
C MET A 1 0.51 6.63 1.94
N LEU A 2 -0.79 6.33 1.86
CA LEU A 2 -1.85 7.16 2.45
C LEU A 2 -1.77 7.21 3.99
N GLY A 3 -1.19 6.20 4.62
CA GLY A 3 -1.00 6.14 6.06
C GLY A 3 -0.05 7.23 6.54
N ALA A 4 1.00 7.54 5.77
CA ALA A 4 1.89 8.67 6.05
C ALA A 4 1.14 10.00 6.00
N ILE A 5 0.31 10.16 4.97
CA ILE A 5 -0.53 11.35 4.76
C ILE A 5 -1.55 11.51 5.90
N ILE A 6 -2.18 10.42 6.33
CA ILE A 6 -3.11 10.45 7.48
C ILE A 6 -2.38 10.85 8.75
N GLY A 7 -1.21 10.24 9.01
CA GLY A 7 -0.40 10.54 10.17
C GLY A 7 -0.02 12.02 10.24
N ASP A 8 0.49 12.56 9.14
CA ASP A 8 0.78 13.99 8.98
C ASP A 8 -0.47 14.85 9.29
N ILE A 9 -1.58 14.63 8.57
CA ILE A 9 -2.82 15.41 8.75
C ILE A 9 -3.30 15.40 10.20
N VAL A 10 -3.34 14.22 10.84
CA VAL A 10 -3.81 14.07 12.22
C VAL A 10 -2.82 14.71 13.21
N GLY A 11 -1.52 14.55 12.98
CA GLY A 11 -0.46 15.04 13.86
C GLY A 11 -0.20 16.55 13.75
N SER A 12 -0.49 17.17 12.61
CA SER A 12 -0.20 18.59 12.30
C SER A 12 -0.62 19.57 13.40
N ARG A 13 -1.84 19.44 13.92
CA ARG A 13 -2.36 20.33 14.97
C ARG A 13 -1.70 20.14 16.34
N PHE A 14 -0.92 19.07 16.52
CA PHE A 14 -0.30 18.69 17.80
C PHE A 14 1.21 18.94 17.87
N GLU A 15 1.88 19.23 16.75
CA GLU A 15 3.34 19.44 16.66
C GLU A 15 3.85 20.45 17.71
N PHE A 16 3.21 21.63 17.79
CA PHE A 16 3.55 22.68 18.76
C PHE A 16 2.59 22.73 19.97
N ASN A 17 1.56 21.89 19.99
CA ASN A 17 0.54 21.81 21.04
C ASN A 17 0.32 20.34 21.44
N ASN A 18 1.39 19.69 21.93
CA ASN A 18 1.39 18.24 22.14
C ASN A 18 0.23 17.75 23.00
N TYR A 19 -0.34 16.62 22.59
CA TYR A 19 -1.40 15.93 23.31
C TYR A 19 -0.90 14.57 23.82
N ARG A 20 -0.57 14.49 25.11
CA ARG A 20 0.08 13.32 25.73
C ARG A 20 -0.92 12.23 26.16
N SER A 21 -1.90 11.93 25.30
CA SER A 21 -2.93 10.92 25.50
C SER A 21 -3.41 10.38 24.16
N THR A 22 -4.02 9.19 24.16
CA THR A 22 -4.57 8.55 22.96
C THR A 22 -6.04 8.90 22.70
N ASP A 23 -6.73 9.50 23.67
CA ASP A 23 -8.16 9.85 23.57
C ASP A 23 -8.35 11.24 22.95
N PHE A 24 -8.49 11.29 21.62
CA PHE A 24 -8.74 12.51 20.86
C PHE A 24 -9.50 12.22 19.55
N GLU A 25 -10.15 13.21 18.95
CA GLU A 25 -10.79 13.04 17.64
C GLU A 25 -9.72 13.06 16.53
N LEU A 26 -9.60 12.05 15.66
CA LEU A 26 -8.53 12.01 14.66
C LEU A 26 -8.55 13.21 13.70
N PHE A 27 -9.72 13.51 13.13
CA PHE A 27 -9.87 14.52 12.08
C PHE A 27 -10.74 15.68 12.56
N THR A 28 -10.24 16.91 12.43
CA THR A 28 -10.99 18.14 12.76
C THR A 28 -10.70 19.24 11.74
N GLU A 29 -11.42 20.36 11.80
CA GLU A 29 -11.18 21.52 10.92
C GLU A 29 -9.78 22.14 11.10
N ASP A 30 -9.11 21.90 12.23
CA ASP A 30 -7.75 22.39 12.51
C ASP A 30 -6.64 21.52 11.90
N CYS A 31 -6.97 20.36 11.33
CA CYS A 31 -6.00 19.48 10.69
C CYS A 31 -5.65 19.98 9.28
N PHE A 32 -4.39 19.83 8.87
CA PHE A 32 -3.92 20.14 7.51
C PHE A 32 -2.73 19.25 7.16
N PHE A 33 -2.45 19.09 5.87
CA PHE A 33 -1.23 18.40 5.44
C PHE A 33 -0.01 19.33 5.53
N THR A 34 1.17 18.78 5.80
CA THR A 34 2.45 19.50 5.92
C THR A 34 3.44 19.06 4.84
N ASP A 35 4.72 19.41 5.00
CA ASP A 35 5.77 19.00 4.09
C ASP A 35 5.99 17.50 4.05
N ASP A 36 5.60 16.76 5.08
CA ASP A 36 5.60 15.30 5.12
C ASP A 36 4.79 14.71 3.96
N THR A 37 3.53 15.12 3.81
CA THR A 37 2.67 14.74 2.69
C THR A 37 3.23 15.22 1.36
N VAL A 38 3.61 16.49 1.27
CA VAL A 38 4.06 17.09 0.00
C VAL A 38 5.33 16.40 -0.50
N MET A 39 6.29 16.13 0.39
CA MET A 39 7.54 15.46 0.04
C MET A 39 7.36 13.97 -0.19
N THR A 40 6.46 13.30 0.54
CA THR A 40 6.05 11.93 0.23
C THR A 40 5.54 11.81 -1.21
N LEU A 41 4.64 12.71 -1.62
CA LEU A 41 4.10 12.75 -2.97
C LEU A 41 5.15 13.14 -4.03
N ALA A 42 6.12 13.99 -3.67
CA ALA A 42 7.24 14.31 -4.55
C ALA A 42 8.14 13.09 -4.81
N ILE A 43 8.45 12.29 -3.79
CA ILE A 43 9.22 11.04 -3.96
C ILE A 43 8.42 10.02 -4.79
N ALA A 44 7.12 9.87 -4.53
CA ALA A 44 6.24 9.04 -5.35
C ALA A 44 6.30 9.45 -6.84
N LYS A 45 6.20 10.75 -7.13
CA LYS A 45 6.32 11.31 -8.49
C LYS A 45 7.67 11.00 -9.14
N ALA A 46 8.76 11.12 -8.39
CA ALA A 46 10.11 10.83 -8.89
C ALA A 46 10.29 9.35 -9.24
N LEU A 47 9.86 8.44 -8.36
CA LEU A 47 9.92 7.00 -8.56
C LEU A 47 9.07 6.56 -9.75
N MET A 48 7.85 7.09 -9.84
CA MET A 48 6.95 6.84 -10.97
C MET A 48 7.58 7.25 -12.31
N ARG A 49 8.16 8.45 -12.39
CA ARG A 49 8.84 8.94 -13.61
C ARG A 49 10.16 8.22 -13.91
N ALA A 50 10.74 7.56 -12.93
CA ALA A 50 11.92 6.72 -13.11
C ALA A 50 11.56 5.36 -13.73
N GLU A 51 10.30 4.94 -13.71
CA GLU A 51 9.84 3.63 -14.21
C GLU A 51 8.98 3.75 -15.49
N PRO A 52 9.07 2.77 -16.42
CA PRO A 52 10.03 1.69 -16.50
C PRO A 52 11.32 2.19 -17.16
N TYR A 53 12.45 1.73 -16.65
CA TYR A 53 13.74 2.08 -17.19
C TYR A 53 14.44 0.85 -17.77
N ALA A 54 14.75 0.89 -19.06
CA ALA A 54 15.33 -0.23 -19.82
C ALA A 54 16.85 -0.12 -20.03
N GLY A 55 17.50 0.91 -19.49
CA GLY A 55 18.95 1.07 -19.57
C GLY A 55 19.70 0.39 -18.41
N ASP A 56 20.95 0.79 -18.18
CA ASP A 56 21.77 0.21 -17.12
C ASP A 56 21.48 0.78 -15.72
N LYS A 57 21.95 0.08 -14.68
CA LYS A 57 21.66 0.45 -13.29
C LYS A 57 22.28 1.80 -12.87
N GLU A 58 23.43 2.19 -13.43
CA GLU A 58 24.09 3.44 -13.05
C GLU A 58 23.32 4.65 -13.61
N ASP A 59 22.85 4.55 -14.85
CA ASP A 59 22.03 5.60 -15.47
C ASP A 59 20.64 5.69 -14.79
N TYR A 60 20.06 4.57 -14.34
CA TYR A 60 18.85 4.60 -13.52
C TYR A 60 19.04 5.39 -12.22
N ASN A 61 20.12 5.09 -11.48
CA ASN A 61 20.38 5.74 -10.19
C ASN A 61 20.58 7.25 -10.37
N HIS A 62 21.35 7.65 -11.39
CA HIS A 62 21.56 9.05 -11.70
C HIS A 62 20.27 9.76 -12.08
N ARG A 63 19.46 9.14 -12.95
CA ARG A 63 18.16 9.66 -13.36
C ARG A 63 17.20 9.80 -12.18
N LEU A 64 17.07 8.79 -11.32
CA LEU A 64 16.20 8.85 -10.15
C LEU A 64 16.62 9.96 -9.19
N SER A 65 17.94 10.14 -8.96
CA SER A 65 18.46 11.25 -8.17
C SER A 65 18.02 12.61 -8.72
N GLN A 66 18.18 12.82 -10.04
CA GLN A 66 17.74 14.06 -10.71
C GLN A 66 16.23 14.27 -10.64
N LEU A 67 15.44 13.21 -10.84
CA LEU A 67 13.98 13.26 -10.74
C LEU A 67 13.52 13.58 -9.32
N ALA A 68 14.17 13.03 -8.29
CA ALA A 68 13.90 13.35 -6.90
C ALA A 68 14.16 14.83 -6.61
N VAL A 69 15.31 15.36 -7.07
CA VAL A 69 15.60 16.80 -6.96
C VAL A 69 14.50 17.63 -7.61
N SER A 70 14.19 17.33 -8.88
CA SER A 70 13.21 18.06 -9.67
C SER A 70 11.82 18.04 -9.04
N ALA A 71 11.32 16.86 -8.65
CA ALA A 71 9.99 16.73 -8.07
C ALA A 71 9.86 17.43 -6.72
N MET A 72 10.88 17.32 -5.86
CA MET A 72 10.86 17.97 -4.54
C MET A 72 10.97 19.49 -4.64
N GLN A 73 11.81 20.02 -5.54
CA GLN A 73 11.86 21.47 -5.77
C GLN A 73 10.57 21.99 -6.40
N ASP A 74 9.98 21.27 -7.35
CA ASP A 74 8.72 21.62 -8.01
C ASP A 74 7.58 21.73 -6.99
N LEU A 75 7.30 20.66 -6.25
CA LEU A 75 6.25 20.67 -5.24
C LEU A 75 6.57 21.65 -4.10
N GLY A 76 7.81 21.67 -3.60
CA GLY A 76 8.21 22.58 -2.52
C GLY A 76 8.05 24.06 -2.88
N ARG A 77 8.20 24.44 -4.16
CA ARG A 77 7.94 25.81 -4.64
C ARG A 77 6.46 26.11 -4.80
N ARG A 78 5.64 25.12 -5.16
CA ARG A 78 4.19 25.26 -5.33
C ARG A 78 3.43 25.27 -4.00
N TYR A 79 3.96 24.58 -2.99
CA TYR A 79 3.41 24.49 -1.64
C TYR A 79 4.37 25.07 -0.60
N PRO A 80 4.70 26.38 -0.62
CA PRO A 80 5.81 26.94 0.18
C PRO A 80 5.51 27.11 1.68
N GLU A 81 4.24 27.05 2.10
CA GLU A 81 3.78 27.32 3.47
C GLU A 81 3.39 26.03 4.23
N CYS A 82 4.15 24.95 4.04
CA CYS A 82 3.84 23.63 4.58
C CYS A 82 4.75 23.17 5.73
N GLY A 83 5.55 24.04 6.35
CA GLY A 83 6.34 23.66 7.55
C GLY A 83 7.83 23.38 7.34
N TYR A 84 8.34 23.42 6.10
CA TYR A 84 9.72 23.04 5.80
C TYR A 84 10.82 23.70 6.66
N GLY A 85 11.81 22.90 7.05
CA GLY A 85 13.03 23.36 7.68
C GLY A 85 13.82 24.40 6.86
N GLY A 86 14.49 25.34 7.54
CA GLY A 86 15.10 26.50 6.90
C GLY A 86 16.27 26.22 5.93
N ASN A 87 16.99 25.10 6.10
CA ASN A 87 17.98 24.65 5.11
C ASN A 87 17.29 24.04 3.88
N PHE A 88 16.19 23.31 4.09
CA PHE A 88 15.42 22.71 3.02
C PHE A 88 14.78 23.76 2.11
N ILE A 89 14.16 24.82 2.66
CA ILE A 89 13.63 25.92 1.84
C ILE A 89 14.72 26.57 0.98
N ARG A 90 15.94 26.76 1.52
CA ARG A 90 17.07 27.29 0.75
C ARG A 90 17.47 26.35 -0.39
N TRP A 91 17.47 25.04 -0.13
CA TRP A 91 17.71 24.03 -1.14
C TRP A 91 16.61 24.03 -2.22
N VAL A 92 15.33 24.13 -1.84
CA VAL A 92 14.18 24.21 -2.77
C VAL A 92 14.29 25.41 -3.71
N ARG A 93 14.77 26.55 -3.20
CA ARG A 93 14.90 27.81 -3.97
C ARG A 93 16.22 27.93 -4.76
N SER A 94 17.14 26.98 -4.62
CA SER A 94 18.43 27.00 -5.33
C SER A 94 18.28 26.61 -6.79
N ASP A 95 18.97 27.30 -7.69
CA ASP A 95 19.09 26.92 -9.10
C ASP A 95 20.00 25.68 -9.30
N ASP A 96 21.00 25.50 -8.44
CA ASP A 96 21.87 24.32 -8.37
C ASP A 96 21.87 23.76 -6.93
N PRO A 97 20.85 22.99 -6.54
CA PRO A 97 20.74 22.46 -5.19
C PRO A 97 21.83 21.40 -4.92
N LYS A 98 22.56 21.56 -3.80
CA LYS A 98 23.51 20.55 -3.31
C LYS A 98 23.04 19.97 -1.98
N PRO A 99 23.26 18.67 -1.72
CA PRO A 99 22.97 18.12 -0.40
C PRO A 99 23.83 18.80 0.67
N TYR A 100 23.29 18.92 1.88
CA TYR A 100 23.83 19.82 2.91
C TYR A 100 24.11 19.11 4.24
N GLY A 101 24.29 17.79 4.24
CA GLY A 101 24.70 17.02 5.41
C GLY A 101 23.62 16.86 6.47
N SER A 102 22.34 16.93 6.09
CA SER A 102 21.24 16.80 7.03
C SER A 102 21.13 15.38 7.59
N TRP A 103 20.95 15.28 8.91
CA TRP A 103 20.66 14.05 9.66
C TRP A 103 19.20 13.99 10.15
N GLY A 104 18.39 14.96 9.72
CA GLY A 104 17.03 15.14 10.24
C GLY A 104 16.01 14.11 9.74
N ASN A 105 14.88 14.03 10.45
CA ASN A 105 13.74 13.17 10.17
C ASN A 105 13.04 13.48 8.83
N GLY A 106 13.30 14.64 8.23
CA GLY A 106 12.97 15.00 6.84
C GLY A 106 13.40 13.98 5.77
N ALA A 107 14.34 13.09 6.10
CA ALA A 107 14.69 11.93 5.30
C ALA A 107 13.63 10.81 5.40
N ALA A 108 13.27 10.44 6.63
CA ALA A 108 12.42 9.29 6.95
C ALA A 108 10.94 9.55 6.67
N MET A 109 10.46 10.77 6.94
CA MET A 109 9.03 11.12 6.86
C MET A 109 8.42 10.96 5.46
N ARG A 110 9.25 11.10 4.42
CA ARG A 110 8.85 11.06 3.01
C ARG A 110 9.14 9.75 2.30
N ILE A 111 9.69 8.76 3.00
CA ILE A 111 10.28 7.57 2.38
C ILE A 111 9.26 6.47 2.04
N ALA A 112 8.02 6.62 2.48
CA ALA A 112 6.97 5.62 2.31
C ALA A 112 6.87 5.03 0.88
N PRO A 113 6.93 5.81 -0.21
CA PRO A 113 6.83 5.28 -1.56
C PRO A 113 7.90 4.23 -1.91
N VAL A 114 9.11 4.36 -1.35
CA VAL A 114 10.20 3.39 -1.56
C VAL A 114 9.85 2.02 -0.98
N GLY A 115 9.35 1.99 0.26
CA GLY A 115 8.98 0.75 0.94
C GLY A 115 7.88 -0.02 0.22
N TRP A 116 6.97 0.70 -0.46
CA TRP A 116 5.92 0.12 -1.29
C TRP A 116 6.44 -0.41 -2.65
N LEU A 117 7.33 0.34 -3.30
CA LEU A 117 7.79 0.02 -4.66
C LEU A 117 8.84 -1.10 -4.73
N ALA A 118 9.77 -1.14 -3.77
CA ALA A 118 10.91 -2.03 -3.80
C ALA A 118 10.46 -3.51 -3.83
N ARG A 119 11.22 -4.40 -4.46
CA ARG A 119 10.92 -5.84 -4.59
C ARG A 119 11.78 -6.70 -3.69
N THR A 120 12.97 -6.23 -3.36
CA THR A 120 13.93 -6.87 -2.44
C THR A 120 14.42 -5.86 -1.41
N GLU A 121 14.96 -6.36 -0.29
CA GLU A 121 15.58 -5.52 0.74
C GLU A 121 16.75 -4.69 0.18
N GLY A 122 17.58 -5.28 -0.70
CA GLY A 122 18.65 -4.53 -1.36
C GLY A 122 18.14 -3.43 -2.30
N GLU A 123 16.95 -3.59 -2.88
CA GLU A 123 16.29 -2.51 -3.64
C GLU A 123 15.75 -1.42 -2.71
N VAL A 124 15.22 -1.78 -1.53
CA VAL A 124 14.84 -0.80 -0.49
C VAL A 124 16.02 0.09 -0.13
N GLU A 125 17.16 -0.51 0.21
CA GLU A 125 18.37 0.22 0.59
C GLU A 125 18.84 1.14 -0.55
N THR A 126 18.96 0.60 -1.76
CA THR A 126 19.41 1.36 -2.94
C THR A 126 18.50 2.55 -3.24
N LEU A 127 17.18 2.32 -3.34
CA LEU A 127 16.22 3.36 -3.66
C LEU A 127 16.14 4.42 -2.55
N ALA A 128 16.10 3.99 -1.28
CA ALA A 128 16.01 4.89 -0.14
C ALA A 128 17.24 5.79 -0.06
N GLN A 129 18.44 5.24 -0.29
CA GLN A 129 19.67 6.02 -0.34
C GLN A 129 19.63 7.09 -1.44
N ILE A 130 19.29 6.71 -2.68
CA ILE A 130 19.29 7.62 -3.85
C ILE A 130 18.38 8.84 -3.62
N VAL A 131 17.15 8.62 -3.15
CA VAL A 131 16.17 9.70 -2.96
C VAL A 131 16.39 10.52 -1.69
N THR A 132 17.21 10.02 -0.76
CA THR A 132 17.53 10.68 0.50
C THR A 132 18.78 11.56 0.38
N GLU A 133 19.82 11.04 -0.26
CA GLU A 133 21.13 11.68 -0.40
C GLU A 133 21.08 13.04 -1.10
N VAL A 134 20.05 13.34 -1.89
CA VAL A 134 19.84 14.64 -2.55
C VAL A 134 19.74 15.82 -1.56
N THR A 135 19.44 15.54 -0.28
CA THR A 135 19.39 16.53 0.80
C THR A 135 20.05 16.06 2.10
N HIS A 136 19.84 14.80 2.46
CA HIS A 136 20.26 14.19 3.72
C HIS A 136 21.37 13.17 3.44
N ASN A 137 22.55 13.64 3.06
CA ASN A 137 23.72 12.78 2.80
C ASN A 137 24.57 12.50 4.06
N HIS A 138 23.99 12.66 5.26
CA HIS A 138 24.59 12.21 6.50
C HIS A 138 24.13 10.77 6.80
N GLU A 139 25.03 9.94 7.33
CA GLU A 139 24.78 8.52 7.61
C GLU A 139 23.48 8.29 8.41
N GLU A 140 23.27 9.07 9.47
CA GLU A 140 22.04 9.00 10.29
C GLU A 140 20.74 9.36 9.53
N GLY A 141 20.80 10.28 8.55
CA GLY A 141 19.64 10.61 7.71
C GLY A 141 19.29 9.43 6.79
N ILE A 142 20.30 8.85 6.14
CA ILE A 142 20.15 7.67 5.29
C ILE A 142 19.68 6.47 6.11
N LYS A 143 20.28 6.22 7.28
CA LYS A 143 19.91 5.14 8.20
C LYS A 143 18.43 5.21 8.60
N GLY A 144 17.94 6.40 8.97
CA GLY A 144 16.52 6.61 9.29
C GLY A 144 15.59 6.33 8.11
N ALA A 145 15.93 6.80 6.91
CA ALA A 145 15.15 6.53 5.70
C ALA A 145 15.12 5.04 5.34
N VAL A 146 16.27 4.36 5.37
CA VAL A 146 16.37 2.93 5.08
C VAL A 146 15.59 2.11 6.10
N ALA A 147 15.72 2.39 7.40
CA ALA A 147 15.00 1.69 8.45
C ALA A 147 13.47 1.77 8.24
N VAL A 148 12.93 2.97 8.02
CA VAL A 148 11.49 3.15 7.80
C VAL A 148 11.03 2.49 6.50
N ALA A 149 11.78 2.63 5.40
CA ALA A 149 11.43 1.99 4.14
C ALA A 149 11.45 0.45 4.25
N LEU A 150 12.41 -0.09 5.00
CA LEU A 150 12.52 -1.53 5.24
C LEU A 150 11.39 -2.04 6.14
N ALA A 151 11.03 -1.32 7.21
CA ALA A 151 9.86 -1.66 8.03
C ALA A 151 8.58 -1.74 7.21
N ILE A 152 8.35 -0.76 6.30
CA ILE A 152 7.22 -0.76 5.37
C ILE A 152 7.28 -1.97 4.42
N TYR A 153 8.46 -2.25 3.86
CA TYR A 153 8.69 -3.39 2.97
C TYR A 153 8.39 -4.73 3.65
N LEU A 154 8.84 -4.93 4.88
CA LEU A 154 8.62 -6.16 5.65
C LEU A 154 7.14 -6.28 6.05
N ALA A 155 6.53 -5.20 6.52
CA ALA A 155 5.12 -5.16 6.88
C ALA A 155 4.20 -5.55 5.71
N ARG A 156 4.43 -5.00 4.50
CA ARG A 156 3.64 -5.37 3.33
C ARG A 156 3.91 -6.81 2.84
N ARG A 157 5.04 -7.40 3.23
CA ARG A 157 5.44 -8.78 2.93
C ARG A 157 4.98 -9.77 4.01
N ASN A 158 4.03 -9.38 4.85
CA ASN A 158 3.36 -10.25 5.81
C ASN A 158 4.25 -10.76 6.96
N TYR A 159 5.39 -10.10 7.20
CA TYR A 159 6.20 -10.35 8.39
C TYR A 159 5.42 -10.02 9.66
N THR A 160 5.66 -10.76 10.73
CA THR A 160 5.12 -10.46 12.06
C THR A 160 5.81 -9.23 12.65
N LYS A 161 5.14 -8.52 13.57
CA LYS A 161 5.77 -7.42 14.33
C LYS A 161 7.07 -7.80 15.02
N GLN A 162 7.15 -9.03 15.55
CA GLN A 162 8.36 -9.52 16.20
C GLN A 162 9.53 -9.73 15.24
N GLU A 163 9.25 -10.14 13.99
CA GLU A 163 10.28 -10.22 12.95
C GLU A 163 10.70 -8.81 12.51
N ILE A 164 9.74 -7.90 12.30
CA ILE A 164 10.04 -6.50 11.95
C ILE A 164 10.88 -5.84 13.05
N ALA A 165 10.53 -6.02 14.33
CA ALA A 165 11.27 -5.46 15.46
C ALA A 165 12.74 -5.92 15.45
N ARG A 166 12.98 -7.22 15.24
CA ARG A 166 14.34 -7.79 15.15
C ARG A 166 15.16 -7.19 14.03
N GLU A 167 14.57 -6.99 12.85
CA GLU A 167 15.27 -6.33 11.73
C GLU A 167 15.54 -4.83 12.03
N MET A 168 14.66 -4.17 12.79
CA MET A 168 14.84 -2.76 13.16
C MET A 168 15.86 -2.53 14.27
N GLU A 169 16.13 -3.54 15.11
CA GLU A 169 17.17 -3.51 16.15
C GLU A 169 18.59 -3.33 15.57
N ASP A 170 18.81 -3.72 14.31
CA ASP A 170 20.07 -3.46 13.61
C ASP A 170 20.29 -1.97 13.31
N PHE A 171 19.23 -1.16 13.32
CA PHE A 171 19.28 0.28 13.03
C PHE A 171 19.24 1.15 14.29
N TYR A 172 18.40 0.77 15.25
CA TYR A 172 18.09 1.56 16.44
C TYR A 172 17.81 0.69 17.65
N ASP A 173 18.13 1.22 18.84
CA ASP A 173 17.67 0.64 20.10
C ASP A 173 16.16 0.91 20.27
N LEU A 174 15.38 -0.17 20.41
CA LEU A 174 13.93 -0.16 20.56
C LEU A 174 13.48 -0.63 21.95
N ASP A 175 14.41 -0.83 22.91
CA ASP A 175 14.11 -1.32 24.27
C ASP A 175 13.51 -0.20 25.16
N PHE A 176 12.33 0.26 24.77
CA PHE A 176 11.50 1.18 25.54
C PHE A 176 10.05 1.03 25.11
N THR A 177 9.15 1.60 25.92
CA THR A 177 7.73 1.70 25.58
C THR A 177 7.29 3.13 25.34
N ILE A 178 6.22 3.33 24.59
CA ILE A 178 5.64 4.67 24.39
C ILE A 178 5.26 5.28 25.74
N ASP A 179 4.66 4.51 26.63
CA ASP A 179 4.30 4.94 27.99
C ASP A 179 5.51 5.45 28.79
N GLN A 180 6.68 4.80 28.67
CA GLN A 180 7.89 5.22 29.37
C GLN A 180 8.43 6.57 28.87
N ILE A 181 8.41 6.81 27.56
CA ILE A 181 8.96 8.05 26.99
C ILE A 181 7.95 9.20 26.99
N ARG A 182 6.65 8.91 26.99
CA ARG A 182 5.57 9.91 26.88
C ARG A 182 5.70 11.10 27.84
N PRO A 183 6.07 10.95 29.13
CA PRO A 183 6.15 12.09 30.04
C PRO A 183 7.33 13.04 29.76
N THR A 184 8.37 12.58 29.07
CA THR A 184 9.66 13.29 28.95
C THR A 184 10.11 13.56 27.53
N TYR A 185 9.49 12.93 26.52
CA TYR A 185 9.87 13.10 25.13
C TYR A 185 9.70 14.57 24.68
N GLN A 186 10.63 15.10 23.89
CA GLN A 186 10.64 16.49 23.45
C GLN A 186 10.73 16.56 21.93
N PHE A 187 10.31 17.69 21.37
CA PHE A 187 10.45 17.97 19.95
C PHE A 187 11.91 17.79 19.50
N SER A 188 12.11 17.04 18.40
CA SER A 188 13.42 16.81 17.82
C SER A 188 13.28 16.50 16.33
N GLU A 189 13.93 17.30 15.51
CA GLU A 189 13.98 17.11 14.06
C GLU A 189 14.96 15.98 13.65
N SER A 190 15.45 15.14 14.58
CA SER A 190 16.47 14.12 14.29
C SER A 190 15.86 12.78 13.91
N CYS A 191 16.49 12.05 12.97
CA CYS A 191 16.14 10.64 12.74
C CYS A 191 16.29 9.81 14.03
N GLN A 192 17.35 10.02 14.80
CA GLN A 192 17.67 9.22 15.99
C GLN A 192 16.67 9.37 17.14
N LYS A 193 15.96 10.50 17.19
CA LYS A 193 14.91 10.71 18.20
C LYS A 193 13.53 10.43 17.65
N THR A 194 13.29 10.59 16.35
CA THR A 194 11.96 10.44 15.75
C THR A 194 11.68 9.01 15.29
N VAL A 195 12.62 8.38 14.59
CA VAL A 195 12.39 7.06 13.97
C VAL A 195 12.15 5.96 15.00
N PRO A 196 12.93 5.81 16.10
CA PRO A 196 12.70 4.72 17.04
C PRO A 196 11.31 4.80 17.70
N PRO A 197 10.86 5.95 18.26
CA PRO A 197 9.51 6.04 18.81
C PRO A 197 8.40 5.81 17.78
N ALA A 198 8.59 6.23 16.53
CA ALA A 198 7.59 5.97 15.48
C ALA A 198 7.47 4.47 15.17
N ILE A 199 8.59 3.74 15.14
CA ILE A 199 8.62 2.28 14.99
C ILE A 199 7.97 1.62 16.21
N VAL A 200 8.35 2.02 17.43
CA VAL A 200 7.79 1.46 18.68
C VAL A 200 6.28 1.71 18.78
N ALA A 201 5.79 2.89 18.38
CA ALA A 201 4.36 3.19 18.35
C ALA A 201 3.60 2.24 17.40
N PHE A 202 4.20 1.92 16.24
CA PHE A 202 3.68 0.86 15.38
C PHE A 202 3.74 -0.51 16.07
N LEU A 203 4.87 -0.90 16.66
CA LEU A 203 5.04 -2.20 17.30
C LEU A 203 4.04 -2.44 18.43
N GLU A 204 3.76 -1.42 19.26
CA GLU A 204 2.79 -1.50 20.37
C GLU A 204 1.33 -1.43 19.94
N SER A 205 1.04 -0.97 18.73
CA SER A 205 -0.34 -0.77 18.28
C SER A 205 -1.15 -2.07 18.09
N SER A 206 -2.47 -1.96 18.05
CA SER A 206 -3.39 -3.06 17.76
C SER A 206 -4.18 -2.86 16.46
N SER A 207 -4.14 -1.65 15.89
CA SER A 207 -4.79 -1.29 14.64
C SER A 207 -4.11 -0.08 14.01
N PHE A 208 -4.49 0.27 12.77
CA PHE A 208 -4.02 1.48 12.10
C PHE A 208 -4.33 2.75 12.92
N GLU A 209 -5.57 2.92 13.38
CA GLU A 209 -5.96 4.08 14.17
C GLU A 209 -5.20 4.14 15.50
N ASP A 210 -5.06 3.00 16.19
CA ASP A 210 -4.31 2.90 17.44
C ASP A 210 -2.83 3.28 17.25
N ALA A 211 -2.22 2.90 16.12
CA ALA A 211 -0.86 3.30 15.78
C ALA A 211 -0.72 4.83 15.66
N ILE A 212 -1.64 5.49 14.95
CA ILE A 212 -1.67 6.96 14.83
C ILE A 212 -1.86 7.60 16.22
N ARG A 213 -2.77 7.08 17.04
CA ARG A 213 -3.03 7.56 18.39
C ARG A 213 -1.80 7.46 19.28
N LEU A 214 -1.12 6.31 19.27
CA LEU A 214 0.10 6.09 20.03
C LEU A 214 1.20 7.06 19.60
N ALA A 215 1.41 7.23 18.28
CA ALA A 215 2.43 8.14 17.75
C ALA A 215 2.18 9.59 18.17
N VAL A 216 0.96 10.11 17.99
CA VAL A 216 0.59 11.46 18.45
C VAL A 216 0.74 11.60 19.97
N SER A 217 0.39 10.54 20.73
CA SER A 217 0.47 10.58 22.19
C SER A 217 1.90 10.77 22.71
N VAL A 218 2.94 10.40 21.93
CA VAL A 218 4.35 10.63 22.27
C VAL A 218 4.61 12.13 22.45
N GLY A 219 3.99 12.98 21.64
CA GLY A 219 4.27 14.41 21.53
C GLY A 219 5.61 14.71 20.84
N GLY A 220 6.08 15.95 20.92
CA GLY A 220 7.19 16.43 20.11
C GLY A 220 6.72 16.70 18.67
N ASP A 221 7.51 16.25 17.70
CA ASP A 221 7.30 16.41 16.27
C ASP A 221 6.19 15.46 15.78
N SER A 222 4.94 15.84 16.03
CA SER A 222 3.81 14.90 16.15
C SER A 222 3.24 14.46 14.81
N ASP A 223 3.21 15.36 13.83
CA ASP A 223 2.98 15.07 12.42
C ASP A 223 4.02 14.12 11.87
N THR A 224 5.32 14.39 12.03
CA THR A 224 6.35 13.50 11.49
C THR A 224 6.40 12.13 12.16
N LEU A 225 6.26 12.07 13.49
CA LEU A 225 6.11 10.79 14.20
C LEU A 225 4.92 9.99 13.66
N ALA A 226 3.76 10.63 13.56
CA ALA A 226 2.54 9.98 13.08
C ALA A 226 2.63 9.61 11.60
N ALA A 227 3.29 10.40 10.76
CA ALA A 227 3.50 10.09 9.35
C ALA A 227 4.37 8.83 9.17
N ILE A 228 5.48 8.72 9.90
CA ILE A 228 6.33 7.53 9.87
C ILE A 228 5.57 6.31 10.41
N THR A 229 4.93 6.43 11.57
CA THR A 229 4.14 5.33 12.15
C THR A 229 3.00 4.91 11.22
N GLY A 230 2.27 5.86 10.66
CA GLY A 230 1.17 5.63 9.74
C GLY A 230 1.60 4.93 8.46
N ALA A 231 2.78 5.27 7.92
CA ALA A 231 3.33 4.61 6.76
C ALA A 231 3.57 3.09 6.99
N ILE A 232 4.12 2.73 8.15
CA ILE A 232 4.38 1.35 8.54
C ILE A 232 3.06 0.64 8.87
N ALA A 233 2.18 1.30 9.64
CA ALA A 233 0.89 0.76 10.05
C ALA A 233 -0.03 0.48 8.86
N GLU A 234 -0.07 1.33 7.84
CA GLU A 234 -0.82 1.07 6.61
C GLU A 234 -0.33 -0.20 5.91
N ALA A 235 0.98 -0.41 5.84
CA ALA A 235 1.55 -1.60 5.20
C ALA A 235 1.18 -2.89 5.96
N TYR A 236 1.05 -2.81 7.28
CA TYR A 236 0.73 -3.95 8.13
C TYR A 236 -0.78 -4.23 8.23
N TYR A 237 -1.57 -3.22 8.58
CA TYR A 237 -3.01 -3.33 8.88
C TYR A 237 -3.92 -3.02 7.70
N GLY A 238 -3.43 -2.26 6.71
CA GLY A 238 -4.30 -1.50 5.82
C GLY A 238 -4.90 -0.27 6.51
N ILE A 239 -5.74 0.47 5.78
CA ILE A 239 -6.44 1.65 6.30
C ILE A 239 -7.96 1.43 6.13
N PRO A 240 -8.75 1.65 7.19
CA PRO A 240 -10.22 1.70 7.12
C PRO A 240 -10.74 2.71 6.09
N ASP A 241 -11.78 2.34 5.33
CA ASP A 241 -12.31 3.12 4.20
C ASP A 241 -12.81 4.52 4.57
N ASP A 242 -13.41 4.65 5.75
CA ASP A 242 -13.87 5.91 6.31
C ASP A 242 -12.70 6.86 6.55
N LEU A 243 -11.62 6.39 7.17
CA LEU A 243 -10.41 7.18 7.37
C LEU A 243 -9.77 7.57 6.03
N ARG A 244 -9.72 6.66 5.04
CA ARG A 244 -9.23 6.98 3.69
C ARG A 244 -10.03 8.11 3.05
N LYS A 245 -11.37 8.01 3.12
CA LYS A 245 -12.28 8.98 2.51
C LYS A 245 -12.14 10.36 3.15
N ILE A 246 -12.04 10.42 4.48
CA ILE A 246 -11.88 11.67 5.22
C ILE A 246 -10.53 12.32 4.86
N ALA A 247 -9.43 11.57 4.93
CA ALA A 247 -8.09 12.07 4.67
C ALA A 247 -7.91 12.64 3.25
N LEU A 248 -8.47 11.99 2.22
CA LEU A 248 -8.44 12.50 0.85
C LEU A 248 -9.21 13.82 0.68
N GLY A 249 -10.10 14.16 1.61
CA GLY A 249 -10.80 15.44 1.67
C GLY A 249 -9.91 16.61 2.10
N TYR A 250 -8.83 16.36 2.84
CA TYR A 250 -7.86 17.38 3.28
C TYR A 250 -6.84 17.75 2.21
N LEU A 251 -6.57 16.85 1.26
CA LEU A 251 -5.72 17.15 0.11
C LEU A 251 -6.47 18.05 -0.87
N ASP A 252 -5.77 19.02 -1.46
CA ASP A 252 -6.30 19.72 -2.62
C ASP A 252 -6.38 18.81 -3.86
N GLU A 253 -6.94 19.31 -4.95
CA GLU A 253 -7.17 18.48 -6.13
C GLU A 253 -5.86 17.98 -6.76
N GLU A 254 -4.79 18.76 -6.70
CA GLU A 254 -3.52 18.38 -7.32
C GLU A 254 -2.82 17.27 -6.53
N LEU A 255 -2.65 17.43 -5.21
CA LEU A 255 -2.06 16.40 -4.36
C LEU A 255 -2.90 15.12 -4.36
N ARG A 256 -4.23 15.26 -4.41
CA ARG A 256 -5.16 14.13 -4.53
C ARG A 256 -5.00 13.38 -5.86
N GLN A 257 -4.78 14.09 -6.97
CA GLN A 257 -4.50 13.46 -8.26
C GLN A 257 -3.16 12.73 -8.26
N MET A 258 -2.12 13.33 -7.67
CA MET A 258 -0.83 12.66 -7.53
C MET A 258 -0.92 11.39 -6.68
N TYR A 259 -1.69 11.42 -5.58
CA TYR A 259 -1.97 10.23 -4.78
C TYR A 259 -2.67 9.14 -5.61
N ARG A 260 -3.70 9.50 -6.40
CA ARG A 260 -4.42 8.56 -7.26
C ARG A 260 -3.50 7.93 -8.29
N ALA A 261 -2.68 8.74 -8.96
CA ALA A 261 -1.71 8.24 -9.93
C ALA A 261 -0.71 7.27 -9.29
N TRP A 262 -0.25 7.54 -8.06
CA TRP A 262 0.59 6.60 -7.31
C TRP A 262 -0.12 5.29 -6.99
N ALA A 263 -1.37 5.36 -6.51
CA ALA A 263 -2.15 4.16 -6.20
C ALA A 263 -2.39 3.30 -7.45
N ASP A 264 -2.73 3.94 -8.57
CA ASP A 264 -2.90 3.27 -9.86
C ASP A 264 -1.56 2.66 -10.34
N PHE A 265 -0.44 3.38 -10.17
CA PHE A 265 0.90 2.92 -10.54
C PHE A 265 1.39 1.70 -9.76
N LEU A 266 1.04 1.55 -8.48
CA LEU A 266 1.41 0.34 -7.76
C LEU A 266 0.58 -0.88 -8.17
N GLN A 267 -0.52 -0.68 -8.91
CA GLN A 267 -1.60 -1.67 -9.06
C GLN A 267 -2.02 -2.26 -7.72
N ASP A 268 -1.73 -1.53 -6.65
CA ASP A 268 -2.18 -1.85 -5.32
C ASP A 268 -3.64 -1.48 -5.40
N ASP A 269 -4.40 -2.51 -5.73
CA ASP A 269 -5.82 -2.46 -5.69
C ASP A 269 -6.11 -1.93 -4.29
N LEU A 270 -6.61 -0.69 -4.23
CA LEU A 270 -7.09 -0.03 -3.01
C LEU A 270 -8.25 -0.81 -2.37
N LEU A 271 -8.36 -2.10 -2.65
CA LEU A 271 -9.03 -3.09 -1.86
C LEU A 271 -8.54 -2.93 -0.44
N VAL A 272 -9.49 -2.57 0.40
CA VAL A 272 -9.49 -2.98 1.77
C VAL A 272 -9.11 -4.47 1.77
N HIS A 273 -7.98 -4.79 2.37
CA HIS A 273 -7.67 -6.14 2.78
C HIS A 273 -8.07 -6.23 4.26
N PRO A 274 -9.39 -6.26 4.57
CA PRO A 274 -9.85 -6.16 5.95
C PRO A 274 -9.34 -7.32 6.80
N PHE A 275 -8.97 -8.44 6.19
CA PHE A 275 -8.48 -9.63 6.84
C PHE A 275 -6.98 -9.83 6.67
N LYS A 276 -6.22 -8.92 6.04
CA LYS A 276 -4.77 -9.05 5.79
C LYS A 276 -3.99 -9.52 7.02
N VAL A 277 -4.28 -8.88 8.16
CA VAL A 277 -3.61 -9.15 9.43
C VAL A 277 -3.81 -10.60 9.88
N LEU A 278 -4.95 -11.21 9.51
CA LEU A 278 -5.27 -12.60 9.81
C LEU A 278 -4.78 -13.54 8.71
N THR A 279 -5.02 -13.20 7.44
CA THR A 279 -4.76 -14.08 6.29
C THR A 279 -3.29 -14.38 6.08
N LYS A 280 -2.38 -13.49 6.51
CA LYS A 280 -0.92 -13.76 6.49
C LYS A 280 -0.52 -15.06 7.20
N TYR A 281 -1.23 -15.45 8.26
CA TYR A 281 -0.91 -16.64 9.04
C TYR A 281 -1.10 -17.94 8.25
N ARG A 282 -1.89 -17.90 7.18
CA ARG A 282 -2.07 -19.05 6.31
C ARG A 282 -0.73 -19.49 5.70
N ALA A 283 -0.02 -18.58 5.06
CA ALA A 283 1.28 -18.87 4.47
C ALA A 283 2.31 -19.22 5.54
N LEU A 284 2.36 -18.46 6.65
CA LEU A 284 3.29 -18.70 7.75
C LEU A 284 3.14 -20.11 8.36
N LEU A 285 1.91 -20.57 8.61
CA LEU A 285 1.64 -21.90 9.16
C LEU A 285 1.99 -23.01 8.16
N MET A 286 1.79 -22.78 6.86
CA MET A 286 2.16 -23.74 5.81
C MET A 286 3.67 -23.84 5.62
N ASP A 287 4.39 -22.71 5.65
CA ASP A 287 5.82 -22.63 5.36
C ASP A 287 6.69 -22.95 6.58
N GLN A 288 6.17 -22.72 7.80
CA GLN A 288 6.90 -22.90 9.06
C GLN A 288 6.17 -23.85 10.04
N PRO A 289 5.88 -25.11 9.67
CA PRO A 289 5.11 -26.04 10.51
C PRO A 289 5.78 -26.32 11.87
N ALA A 290 7.11 -26.16 11.96
CA ALA A 290 7.86 -26.31 13.20
C ALA A 290 7.60 -25.21 14.24
N LYS A 291 7.01 -24.07 13.84
CA LYS A 291 6.65 -22.94 14.71
C LYS A 291 5.14 -22.80 14.92
N SER A 292 4.37 -23.85 14.61
CA SER A 292 2.90 -23.77 14.62
C SER A 292 2.34 -23.24 15.95
N ASP A 293 2.82 -23.73 17.09
CA ASP A 293 2.33 -23.30 18.41
C ASP A 293 2.56 -21.80 18.67
N GLU A 294 3.73 -21.28 18.29
CA GLU A 294 4.09 -19.86 18.39
C GLU A 294 3.20 -19.01 17.48
N LEU A 295 3.05 -19.44 16.22
CA LEU A 295 2.22 -18.74 15.23
C LEU A 295 0.73 -18.74 15.60
N MET A 296 0.23 -19.84 16.17
CA MET A 296 -1.16 -19.94 16.65
C MET A 296 -1.40 -19.01 17.84
N ALA A 297 -0.43 -18.88 18.75
CA ALA A 297 -0.52 -17.93 19.87
C ALA A 297 -0.51 -16.47 19.38
N LEU A 298 0.37 -16.14 18.44
CA LEU A 298 0.40 -14.81 17.80
C LEU A 298 -0.89 -14.51 17.05
N PHE A 299 -1.40 -15.48 16.27
CA PHE A 299 -2.67 -15.37 15.58
C PHE A 299 -3.82 -15.09 16.55
N ALA A 300 -3.90 -15.85 17.66
CA ALA A 300 -4.96 -15.68 18.66
C ALA A 300 -4.97 -14.27 19.25
N GLN A 301 -3.78 -13.70 19.50
CA GLN A 301 -3.65 -12.32 19.96
C GLN A 301 -4.14 -11.34 18.89
N GLU A 302 -3.63 -11.43 17.67
CA GLU A 302 -4.00 -10.50 16.59
C GLU A 302 -5.47 -10.62 16.18
N TYR A 303 -6.06 -11.81 16.22
CA TYR A 303 -7.50 -12.03 16.03
C TYR A 303 -8.32 -11.34 17.12
N THR A 304 -7.88 -11.43 18.38
CA THR A 304 -8.57 -10.77 19.50
C THR A 304 -8.53 -9.26 19.35
N ASP A 305 -7.37 -8.71 18.97
CA ASP A 305 -7.19 -7.27 18.73
C ASP A 305 -8.03 -6.81 17.53
N PHE A 306 -8.02 -7.60 16.45
CA PHE A 306 -8.85 -7.36 15.27
C PHE A 306 -10.34 -7.29 15.64
N GLU A 307 -10.87 -8.30 16.34
CA GLU A 307 -12.27 -8.37 16.76
C GLU A 307 -12.67 -7.30 17.78
N LYS A 308 -11.74 -6.81 18.60
CA LYS A 308 -12.01 -5.73 19.55
C LYS A 308 -12.30 -4.41 18.84
N ASN A 309 -11.67 -4.19 17.69
CA ASN A 309 -11.79 -2.96 16.92
C ASN A 309 -12.95 -2.99 15.91
N ARG A 310 -13.78 -4.04 15.92
CA ARG A 310 -14.94 -4.19 15.04
C ARG A 310 -16.25 -3.79 15.70
N ALA A 311 -16.99 -2.89 15.05
CA ALA A 311 -18.29 -2.40 15.52
C ALA A 311 -19.45 -3.38 15.25
N ASP A 312 -19.30 -4.27 14.28
CA ASP A 312 -20.35 -5.12 13.71
C ASP A 312 -20.31 -6.59 14.18
N ARG A 313 -19.44 -6.91 15.15
CA ARG A 313 -19.27 -8.29 15.65
C ARG A 313 -20.54 -8.82 16.35
N PRO A 314 -20.88 -10.12 16.19
CA PRO A 314 -21.97 -10.74 16.93
C PRO A 314 -21.75 -10.68 18.45
N SER A 315 -22.82 -10.49 19.22
CA SER A 315 -22.75 -10.51 20.69
C SER A 315 -22.53 -11.92 21.25
N ASP A 316 -23.04 -12.94 20.57
CA ASP A 316 -22.82 -14.36 20.87
C ASP A 316 -22.49 -15.08 19.55
N ARG A 317 -21.25 -15.55 19.42
CA ARG A 317 -20.77 -16.21 18.19
C ARG A 317 -21.39 -17.58 18.01
N ALA A 318 -21.59 -18.34 19.08
CA ALA A 318 -22.13 -19.69 19.02
C ALA A 318 -23.61 -19.64 18.62
N GLU A 319 -24.39 -18.70 19.17
CA GLU A 319 -25.79 -18.50 18.77
C GLU A 319 -25.89 -18.06 17.30
N TYR A 320 -25.06 -17.10 16.87
CA TYR A 320 -25.01 -16.64 15.48
C TYR A 320 -24.72 -17.78 14.49
N LEU A 321 -23.76 -18.65 14.82
CA LEU A 321 -23.42 -19.82 14.01
C LEU A 321 -24.53 -20.89 14.02
N ALA A 322 -25.16 -21.13 15.16
CA ALA A 322 -26.26 -22.08 15.30
C ALA A 322 -27.49 -21.67 14.47
N GLN A 323 -27.78 -20.38 14.38
CA GLN A 323 -28.84 -19.85 13.48
C GLN A 323 -28.56 -20.15 12.00
N SER A 324 -27.29 -20.34 11.65
CA SER A 324 -26.84 -20.76 10.31
C SER A 324 -26.64 -22.27 10.19
N GLY A 325 -27.03 -23.06 11.19
CA GLY A 325 -26.93 -24.51 11.20
C GLY A 325 -25.54 -25.07 11.53
N ILE A 326 -24.62 -24.23 12.01
CA ILE A 326 -23.25 -24.64 12.35
C ILE A 326 -23.12 -24.76 13.87
N TRP A 327 -22.67 -25.92 14.33
CA TRP A 327 -22.48 -26.21 15.76
C TRP A 327 -21.00 -26.42 16.07
N MET A 328 -20.59 -26.04 17.28
CA MET A 328 -19.21 -26.19 17.77
C MET A 328 -18.93 -27.64 18.18
N ASP A 329 -18.84 -28.51 17.19
CA ASP A 329 -18.51 -29.94 17.31
C ASP A 329 -17.33 -30.30 16.39
N PRO A 330 -16.30 -31.03 16.88
CA PRO A 330 -15.11 -31.35 16.07
C PRO A 330 -15.40 -32.09 14.76
N VAL A 331 -16.38 -33.00 14.76
CA VAL A 331 -16.71 -33.80 13.56
C VAL A 331 -17.41 -32.92 12.53
N GLN A 332 -18.33 -32.06 12.98
CA GLN A 332 -19.01 -31.13 12.10
C GLN A 332 -18.05 -30.07 11.53
N LEU A 333 -17.16 -29.51 12.35
CA LEU A 333 -16.18 -28.51 11.89
C LEU A 333 -15.24 -29.09 10.84
N ALA A 334 -14.77 -30.33 11.01
CA ALA A 334 -13.92 -31.00 10.04
C ALA A 334 -14.64 -31.32 8.71
N ALA A 335 -15.97 -31.45 8.73
CA ALA A 335 -16.79 -31.73 7.55
C ALA A 335 -17.39 -30.48 6.90
N LEU A 336 -17.20 -29.30 7.51
CA LEU A 336 -17.75 -28.04 7.02
C LEU A 336 -17.05 -27.62 5.73
N ASP A 337 -17.84 -27.27 4.72
CA ASP A 337 -17.34 -26.69 3.46
C ASP A 337 -17.16 -25.17 3.61
N PRO A 338 -15.91 -24.64 3.68
CA PRO A 338 -15.68 -23.22 3.90
C PRO A 338 -16.19 -22.32 2.78
N ASP A 339 -16.35 -22.86 1.55
CA ASP A 339 -16.73 -22.06 0.38
C ASP A 339 -18.17 -21.53 0.46
N GLN A 340 -18.99 -22.12 1.33
CA GLN A 340 -20.37 -21.69 1.58
C GLN A 340 -20.48 -20.56 2.63
N LEU A 341 -19.38 -20.19 3.28
CA LEU A 341 -19.37 -19.24 4.38
C LEU A 341 -19.08 -17.82 3.87
N ASN A 342 -19.74 -16.82 4.45
CA ASN A 342 -19.35 -15.42 4.27
C ASN A 342 -18.26 -15.03 5.29
N GLY A 343 -17.67 -13.84 5.13
CA GLY A 343 -16.57 -13.37 6.00
C GLY A 343 -16.93 -13.36 7.48
N GLU A 344 -18.13 -12.87 7.82
CA GLU A 344 -18.63 -12.84 9.20
C GLU A 344 -18.75 -14.22 9.82
N MET A 345 -19.25 -15.20 9.06
CA MET A 345 -19.37 -16.58 9.51
C MET A 345 -17.99 -17.20 9.76
N VAL A 346 -17.02 -16.93 8.89
CA VAL A 346 -15.65 -17.43 9.07
C VAL A 346 -14.99 -16.82 10.30
N LEU A 347 -15.15 -15.51 10.50
CA LEU A 347 -14.63 -14.83 11.69
C LEU A 347 -15.29 -15.36 12.96
N ALA A 348 -16.61 -15.51 12.98
CA ALA A 348 -17.32 -16.08 14.12
C ALA A 348 -16.87 -17.53 14.41
N LEU A 349 -16.60 -18.34 13.38
CA LEU A 349 -16.09 -19.70 13.53
C LEU A 349 -14.72 -19.74 14.18
N ILE A 350 -13.79 -18.89 13.73
CA ILE A 350 -12.46 -18.78 14.32
C ILE A 350 -12.59 -18.43 15.81
N GLY A 351 -13.36 -17.39 16.13
CA GLY A 351 -13.52 -16.94 17.51
C GLY A 351 -14.17 -17.98 18.41
N ALA A 352 -15.23 -18.63 17.95
CA ALA A 352 -15.88 -19.70 18.70
C ALA A 352 -14.95 -20.92 18.84
N ALA A 353 -14.19 -21.29 17.81
CA ALA A 353 -13.24 -22.40 17.90
C ALA A 353 -12.11 -22.11 18.91
N MET A 354 -11.69 -20.85 19.04
CA MET A 354 -10.75 -20.43 20.09
C MET A 354 -11.39 -20.54 21.48
N GLU A 355 -12.62 -20.03 21.65
CA GLU A 355 -13.35 -20.07 22.94
C GLU A 355 -13.60 -21.49 23.45
N TYR A 356 -13.85 -22.43 22.54
CA TYR A 356 -14.11 -23.85 22.86
C TYR A 356 -12.85 -24.73 22.83
N GLU A 357 -11.66 -24.14 22.63
CA GLU A 357 -10.38 -24.87 22.50
C GLU A 357 -10.38 -25.93 21.38
N LEU A 358 -11.08 -25.64 20.27
CA LEU A 358 -11.24 -26.52 19.11
C LEU A 358 -10.39 -26.09 17.90
N LEU A 359 -9.76 -24.91 17.94
CA LEU A 359 -8.99 -24.39 16.81
C LEU A 359 -7.69 -25.19 16.60
N THR A 360 -7.55 -25.78 15.41
CA THR A 360 -6.30 -26.44 14.97
C THR A 360 -5.69 -25.69 13.78
N PRO A 361 -4.38 -25.85 13.51
CA PRO A 361 -3.74 -25.25 12.34
C PRO A 361 -4.42 -25.63 11.02
N GLU A 362 -4.89 -26.88 10.88
CA GLU A 362 -5.54 -27.37 9.66
C GLU A 362 -6.88 -26.67 9.40
N LEU A 363 -7.70 -26.53 10.45
CA LEU A 363 -8.96 -25.78 10.38
C LEU A 363 -8.70 -24.32 10.04
N LEU A 364 -7.73 -23.71 10.76
CA LEU A 364 -7.40 -22.30 10.57
C LEU A 364 -6.90 -22.02 9.15
N ILE A 365 -5.99 -22.84 8.59
CA ILE A 365 -5.49 -22.68 7.22
C ILE A 365 -6.66 -22.69 6.21
N GLY A 366 -7.63 -23.59 6.38
CA GLY A 366 -8.82 -23.67 5.53
C GLY A 366 -9.70 -22.41 5.63
N TRP A 367 -9.93 -21.93 6.84
CA TRP A 367 -10.73 -20.73 7.09
C TRP A 367 -10.04 -19.44 6.64
N LEU A 368 -8.73 -19.31 6.85
CA LEU A 368 -7.96 -18.18 6.34
C LEU A 368 -7.91 -18.18 4.81
N LYS A 369 -7.84 -19.35 4.15
CA LYS A 369 -7.97 -19.44 2.69
C LYS A 369 -9.30 -18.85 2.26
N ARG A 370 -10.39 -19.18 2.97
CA ARG A 370 -11.71 -18.62 2.64
C ARG A 370 -11.76 -17.10 2.80
N LEU A 371 -11.16 -16.54 3.86
CA LEU A 371 -11.03 -15.09 4.00
C LEU A 371 -10.22 -14.48 2.85
N GLU A 372 -9.09 -15.08 2.48
CA GLU A 372 -8.31 -14.66 1.30
C GLU A 372 -9.15 -14.72 0.03
N ASP A 373 -9.94 -15.78 -0.18
CA ASP A 373 -10.79 -15.94 -1.36
C ASP A 373 -11.92 -14.88 -1.38
N ILE A 374 -12.41 -14.46 -0.21
CA ILE A 374 -13.37 -13.35 -0.08
C ILE A 374 -12.71 -12.01 -0.41
N GLU A 375 -11.48 -11.76 0.07
CA GLU A 375 -10.71 -10.54 -0.21
C GLU A 375 -10.28 -10.45 -1.67
N ARG A 376 -9.59 -11.50 -2.15
CA ARG A 376 -9.10 -11.64 -3.52
C ARG A 376 -10.22 -11.73 -4.51
N CYS A 377 -11.35 -12.28 -4.05
CA CYS A 377 -12.60 -12.40 -4.74
C CYS A 377 -12.34 -12.87 -6.18
N GLU A 378 -12.33 -14.20 -6.41
CA GLU A 378 -12.27 -14.82 -7.75
C GLU A 378 -13.46 -14.33 -8.60
N ARG A 379 -13.37 -13.08 -9.00
CA ARG A 379 -14.39 -12.31 -9.65
C ARG A 379 -14.13 -12.52 -11.12
N GLU A 380 -15.16 -13.02 -11.80
CA GLU A 380 -15.20 -13.05 -13.24
C GLU A 380 -14.73 -11.68 -13.77
N ILE A 381 -13.82 -11.72 -14.73
CA ILE A 381 -13.46 -10.52 -15.48
C ILE A 381 -14.75 -10.08 -16.17
N GLU A 382 -15.24 -8.88 -15.88
CA GLU A 382 -16.41 -8.28 -16.51
C GLU A 382 -16.03 -7.51 -17.76
N GLU A 383 -14.82 -6.93 -17.78
CA GLU A 383 -14.40 -6.04 -18.85
C GLU A 383 -12.89 -6.12 -19.04
N ILE A 384 -12.46 -6.11 -20.30
CA ILE A 384 -11.08 -5.91 -20.71
C ILE A 384 -11.08 -4.71 -21.65
N TYR A 385 -10.28 -3.71 -21.32
CA TYR A 385 -10.00 -2.55 -22.13
C TYR A 385 -8.59 -2.67 -22.69
N PHE A 386 -8.39 -2.34 -23.95
CA PHE A 386 -7.07 -2.24 -24.54
C PHE A 386 -7.04 -1.09 -25.55
N ARG A 387 -6.12 -0.15 -25.38
CA ARG A 387 -5.85 0.96 -26.29
C ARG A 387 -4.41 0.86 -26.73
N ILE A 388 -4.13 1.09 -28.01
CA ILE A 388 -2.76 1.18 -28.54
C ILE A 388 -2.70 2.17 -29.71
N GLY A 389 -1.63 2.95 -29.78
CA GLY A 389 -1.35 3.86 -30.88
C GLY A 389 -0.68 5.14 -30.42
N TYR A 390 -0.75 6.19 -31.23
CA TYR A 390 -0.23 7.51 -30.90
C TYR A 390 -1.29 8.40 -30.24
N LYS A 391 -0.89 9.54 -29.67
CA LYS A 391 -1.77 10.48 -28.94
C LYS A 391 -3.08 10.81 -29.68
N PHE A 392 -3.01 10.94 -31.00
CA PHE A 392 -4.17 11.24 -31.84
C PHE A 392 -4.64 10.04 -32.67
N GLU A 393 -3.79 9.06 -32.96
CA GLU A 393 -4.06 7.91 -33.84
C GLU A 393 -4.00 6.61 -33.05
N HIS A 394 -5.12 6.16 -32.49
CA HIS A 394 -5.16 4.95 -31.66
C HIS A 394 -6.36 4.07 -31.94
N ASP A 395 -6.15 2.77 -31.78
CA ASP A 395 -7.18 1.75 -31.73
C ASP A 395 -7.60 1.50 -30.28
N THR A 396 -8.89 1.29 -30.06
CA THR A 396 -9.45 0.91 -28.77
C THR A 396 -10.29 -0.35 -28.91
N TYR A 397 -9.98 -1.34 -28.10
CA TYR A 397 -10.68 -2.60 -27.95
C TYR A 397 -11.34 -2.65 -26.57
N VAL A 398 -12.61 -3.06 -26.52
CA VAL A 398 -13.33 -3.27 -25.27
C VAL A 398 -14.06 -4.61 -25.36
N ILE A 399 -13.67 -5.56 -24.52
CA ILE A 399 -14.37 -6.84 -24.35
C ILE A 399 -15.20 -6.73 -23.09
N THR A 400 -16.51 -6.95 -23.18
CA THR A 400 -17.40 -7.09 -22.02
C THR A 400 -17.79 -8.56 -21.90
N LEU A 401 -17.61 -9.14 -20.72
CA LEU A 401 -17.89 -10.53 -20.39
C LEU A 401 -19.05 -10.59 -19.38
N GLY A 402 -20.03 -11.45 -19.64
CA GLY A 402 -21.26 -11.63 -18.87
C GLY A 402 -22.18 -12.65 -19.55
N ASP A 403 -23.50 -12.58 -19.34
CA ASP A 403 -24.48 -13.49 -19.97
C ASP A 403 -24.41 -13.49 -21.51
N SER A 404 -23.94 -12.39 -22.09
CA SER A 404 -23.53 -12.28 -23.49
C SER A 404 -22.21 -11.54 -23.57
N ALA A 405 -21.16 -12.16 -24.12
CA ALA A 405 -19.88 -11.50 -24.31
C ALA A 405 -19.82 -10.76 -25.65
N THR A 406 -19.30 -9.53 -25.62
CA THR A 406 -19.12 -8.69 -26.80
C THR A 406 -17.71 -8.14 -26.87
N MET A 407 -17.20 -7.99 -28.08
CA MET A 407 -15.96 -7.28 -28.37
C MET A 407 -16.28 -6.10 -29.27
N THR A 408 -15.96 -4.91 -28.78
CA THR A 408 -15.98 -3.65 -29.54
C THR A 408 -14.57 -3.33 -29.99
N HIS A 409 -14.41 -2.95 -31.26
CA HIS A 409 -13.19 -2.30 -31.77
C HIS A 409 -13.57 -0.93 -32.34
N LYS A 410 -12.81 0.09 -31.95
CA LYS A 410 -12.91 1.45 -32.48
C LYS A 410 -11.54 1.86 -32.96
N SER A 411 -11.38 1.94 -34.28
CA SER A 411 -10.20 2.54 -34.88
C SER A 411 -10.27 4.07 -34.89
N TRP A 412 -9.12 4.71 -35.08
CA TRP A 412 -9.04 6.17 -35.16
C TRP A 412 -9.78 6.73 -36.38
N CYS A 413 -9.76 5.99 -37.50
CA CYS A 413 -10.30 6.44 -38.79
C CYS A 413 -11.52 5.65 -39.27
N GLU A 414 -11.85 4.53 -38.63
CA GLU A 414 -12.95 3.66 -39.03
C GLU A 414 -14.13 3.72 -38.04
N PRO A 415 -15.36 3.40 -38.49
CA PRO A 415 -16.52 3.28 -37.60
C PRO A 415 -16.29 2.21 -36.52
N LYS A 416 -16.98 2.37 -35.38
CA LYS A 416 -17.02 1.35 -34.32
C LYS A 416 -17.57 0.03 -34.89
N ASP A 417 -16.82 -1.05 -34.74
CA ASP A 417 -17.26 -2.43 -35.00
C ASP A 417 -17.57 -3.14 -33.66
N GLU A 418 -18.58 -4.00 -33.66
CA GLU A 418 -19.02 -4.74 -32.48
C GLU A 418 -19.45 -6.16 -32.88
N ARG A 419 -18.86 -7.17 -32.22
CA ARG A 419 -19.19 -8.58 -32.45
C ARG A 419 -19.45 -9.34 -31.15
N HIS A 420 -20.31 -10.34 -31.23
CA HIS A 420 -20.51 -11.30 -30.14
C HIS A 420 -19.39 -12.34 -30.12
N LEU A 421 -18.98 -12.74 -28.92
CA LEU A 421 -17.99 -13.80 -28.71
C LEU A 421 -18.69 -15.12 -28.37
N SER A 422 -18.18 -16.21 -28.94
CA SER A 422 -18.59 -17.57 -28.56
C SER A 422 -18.04 -17.97 -27.20
N ILE A 423 -18.66 -18.96 -26.54
CA ILE A 423 -18.17 -19.52 -25.27
C ILE A 423 -16.71 -19.98 -25.38
N GLN A 424 -16.34 -20.60 -26.50
CA GLN A 424 -14.98 -21.05 -26.75
C GLN A 424 -13.97 -19.89 -26.86
N GLU A 425 -14.36 -18.76 -27.46
CA GLU A 425 -13.51 -17.55 -27.49
C GLU A 425 -13.38 -16.95 -26.10
N ILE A 426 -14.46 -16.89 -25.31
CA ILE A 426 -14.44 -16.41 -23.92
C ILE A 426 -13.44 -17.22 -23.09
N ASP A 427 -13.51 -18.56 -23.16
CA ASP A 427 -12.60 -19.45 -22.44
C ASP A 427 -11.14 -19.25 -22.88
N GLN A 428 -10.91 -19.02 -24.17
CA GLN A 428 -9.57 -18.73 -24.72
C GLN A 428 -9.04 -17.38 -24.21
N PHE A 429 -9.86 -16.32 -24.19
CA PHE A 429 -9.49 -15.02 -23.63
C PHE A 429 -9.12 -15.15 -22.15
N GLN A 430 -9.97 -15.81 -21.36
CA GLN A 430 -9.71 -16.00 -19.93
C GLN A 430 -8.43 -16.81 -19.68
N ALA A 431 -8.21 -17.90 -20.43
CA ALA A 431 -7.01 -18.71 -20.31
C ALA A 431 -5.74 -17.96 -20.73
N ALA A 432 -5.80 -17.18 -21.80
CA ALA A 432 -4.67 -16.41 -22.30
C ALA A 432 -4.28 -15.27 -21.34
N ILE A 433 -5.24 -14.57 -20.74
CA ILE A 433 -4.97 -13.53 -19.73
C ILE A 433 -4.23 -14.14 -18.53
N ARG A 434 -4.62 -15.35 -18.10
CA ARG A 434 -3.92 -16.08 -17.03
C ARG A 434 -2.48 -16.42 -17.40
N GLN A 435 -2.16 -16.58 -18.69
CA GLN A 435 -0.80 -16.86 -19.17
C GLN A 435 0.05 -15.60 -19.37
N VAL A 436 -0.56 -14.46 -19.73
CA VAL A 436 0.14 -13.18 -19.91
C VAL A 436 0.71 -12.67 -18.58
N ASP A 437 0.14 -13.12 -17.46
CA ASP A 437 0.50 -12.72 -16.09
C ASP A 437 0.72 -11.22 -15.96
N LEU A 438 -0.38 -10.47 -16.10
CA LEU A 438 -0.39 -9.01 -16.00
C LEU A 438 0.11 -8.51 -14.65
N SER A 439 0.18 -9.35 -13.61
CA SER A 439 0.78 -8.97 -12.32
C SER A 439 2.27 -8.64 -12.43
N THR A 440 2.94 -9.10 -13.50
CA THR A 440 4.35 -8.81 -13.78
C THR A 440 4.55 -7.52 -14.56
N TRP A 441 3.51 -7.01 -15.21
CA TRP A 441 3.57 -5.78 -15.97
C TRP A 441 3.62 -4.61 -15.00
N ARG A 442 4.57 -3.69 -15.13
CA ARG A 442 4.55 -2.44 -14.36
C ARG A 442 3.70 -1.41 -15.10
N PRO A 443 2.83 -0.63 -14.42
CA PRO A 443 2.28 0.56 -15.03
C PRO A 443 3.44 1.52 -15.29
N VAL A 444 3.41 2.18 -16.41
CA VAL A 444 4.28 3.31 -16.69
C VAL A 444 3.51 4.54 -16.26
N TYR A 445 4.11 5.39 -15.45
CA TYR A 445 3.50 6.68 -15.16
C TYR A 445 3.68 7.60 -16.37
N PHE A 446 2.56 8.14 -16.87
CA PHE A 446 2.58 9.14 -17.93
C PHE A 446 2.45 10.52 -17.34
N ASP A 447 3.40 11.37 -17.69
CA ASP A 447 3.18 12.80 -17.60
C ASP A 447 2.36 13.24 -18.83
N GLU A 448 1.22 13.90 -18.63
CA GLU A 448 0.39 14.38 -19.75
C GLU A 448 1.12 15.38 -20.66
N ASP A 449 2.22 15.96 -20.15
CA ASP A 449 3.09 16.90 -20.86
C ASP A 449 4.08 16.22 -21.84
N ASP A 450 4.30 14.91 -21.76
CA ASP A 450 5.22 14.19 -22.66
C ASP A 450 4.52 13.66 -23.94
N ARG A 451 5.07 14.00 -25.11
CA ARG A 451 4.35 14.03 -26.40
C ARG A 451 4.77 12.99 -27.44
N ASP A 452 5.83 12.21 -27.22
CA ASP A 452 6.46 11.43 -28.29
C ASP A 452 6.51 9.91 -28.03
N GLY A 453 5.65 9.12 -28.70
CA GLY A 453 5.73 7.65 -28.67
C GLY A 453 4.44 6.90 -28.98
N VAL A 454 4.57 5.58 -29.19
CA VAL A 454 3.43 4.64 -29.21
C VAL A 454 3.01 4.40 -27.76
N LYS A 455 1.80 4.85 -27.43
CA LYS A 455 1.17 4.68 -26.13
C LYS A 455 0.24 3.48 -26.17
N TRP A 456 0.26 2.69 -25.12
CA TRP A 456 -0.70 1.62 -24.91
C TRP A 456 -1.30 1.72 -23.52
N GLN A 457 -2.53 1.24 -23.37
CA GLN A 457 -3.25 1.17 -22.11
C GLN A 457 -4.10 -0.10 -22.10
N VAL A 458 -3.86 -0.99 -21.15
CA VAL A 458 -4.70 -2.15 -20.84
C VAL A 458 -5.46 -1.85 -19.56
N ALA A 459 -6.72 -2.25 -19.49
CA ALA A 459 -7.42 -2.28 -18.21
C ALA A 459 -8.22 -3.57 -18.05
N ILE A 460 -8.31 -4.08 -16.83
CA ILE A 460 -9.18 -5.20 -16.47
C ILE A 460 -10.12 -4.76 -15.37
N LYS A 461 -11.42 -4.99 -15.57
CA LYS A 461 -12.44 -4.85 -14.54
C LYS A 461 -12.89 -6.22 -14.09
N GLN A 462 -12.69 -6.53 -12.82
CA GLN A 462 -13.27 -7.71 -12.20
C GLN A 462 -14.55 -7.32 -11.46
N LYS A 463 -15.52 -8.24 -11.41
CA LYS A 463 -16.87 -8.02 -10.88
C LYS A 463 -16.94 -7.30 -9.54
N GLY A 464 -17.33 -6.02 -9.53
CA GLY A 464 -17.45 -5.20 -8.31
C GLY A 464 -16.13 -4.63 -7.77
N LEU A 465 -15.06 -4.70 -8.56
CA LEU A 465 -13.83 -3.93 -8.35
C LEU A 465 -13.78 -2.74 -9.32
N ARG A 466 -12.86 -1.81 -9.06
CA ARG A 466 -12.50 -0.79 -10.04
C ARG A 466 -11.69 -1.42 -11.18
N ARG A 467 -11.61 -0.71 -12.30
CA ARG A 467 -10.70 -1.09 -13.39
C ARG A 467 -9.26 -0.95 -12.89
N ARG A 468 -8.46 -2.02 -13.02
CA ARG A 468 -7.00 -1.93 -12.91
C ARG A 468 -6.44 -1.53 -14.26
N PHE A 469 -5.48 -0.61 -14.27
CA PHE A 469 -4.87 -0.10 -15.49
C PHE A 469 -3.39 -0.47 -15.54
N TRP A 470 -2.95 -0.80 -16.74
CA TRP A 470 -1.55 -0.89 -17.13
C TRP A 470 -1.41 0.01 -18.34
N GLU A 471 -0.36 0.79 -18.39
CA GLU A 471 -0.14 1.68 -19.52
C GLU A 471 1.35 1.79 -19.76
N GLY A 472 1.77 2.03 -20.99
CA GLY A 472 3.18 2.21 -21.34
C GLY A 472 3.45 2.92 -22.65
N GLU A 473 4.65 3.49 -22.76
CA GLU A 473 5.10 4.27 -23.91
C GLU A 473 6.36 3.64 -24.48
N ASN A 474 6.33 3.25 -25.75
CA ASN A 474 7.43 2.66 -26.53
C ASN A 474 8.01 1.32 -26.02
N LEU A 475 7.90 1.01 -24.72
CA LEU A 475 8.30 -0.24 -24.10
C LEU A 475 7.08 -1.13 -23.89
N PHE A 476 7.19 -2.38 -24.33
CA PHE A 476 6.14 -3.37 -24.22
C PHE A 476 6.51 -4.42 -23.17
N PRO A 477 5.58 -4.83 -22.29
CA PRO A 477 5.84 -5.82 -21.25
C PRO A 477 6.15 -7.23 -21.76
N PRO A 478 6.63 -8.16 -20.91
CA PRO A 478 6.75 -9.57 -21.26
C PRO A 478 5.41 -10.16 -21.76
N ASN A 479 5.49 -11.13 -22.68
CA ASN A 479 4.31 -11.76 -23.31
C ASN A 479 3.38 -10.80 -24.09
N TRP A 480 3.86 -9.60 -24.47
CA TRP A 480 3.09 -8.64 -25.24
C TRP A 480 2.52 -9.20 -26.56
N ASP A 481 3.30 -9.98 -27.31
CA ASP A 481 2.80 -10.58 -28.56
C ASP A 481 1.63 -11.54 -28.33
N ALA A 482 1.65 -12.27 -27.20
CA ALA A 482 0.54 -13.13 -26.80
C ALA A 482 -0.70 -12.29 -26.46
N TRP A 483 -0.51 -11.16 -25.76
CA TRP A 483 -1.58 -10.20 -25.50
C TRP A 483 -2.16 -9.60 -26.78
N LEU A 484 -1.32 -9.11 -27.70
CA LEU A 484 -1.78 -8.54 -28.98
C LEU A 484 -2.58 -9.54 -29.81
N SER A 485 -2.19 -10.82 -29.79
CA SER A 485 -2.89 -11.87 -30.54
C SER A 485 -4.34 -12.09 -30.12
N LEU A 486 -4.73 -11.59 -28.94
CA LEU A 486 -6.11 -11.59 -28.46
C LEU A 486 -7.00 -10.59 -29.22
N PHE A 487 -6.43 -9.51 -29.74
CA PHE A 487 -7.18 -8.39 -30.32
C PHE A 487 -6.92 -8.24 -31.82
N ILE A 488 -5.72 -8.61 -32.26
CA ILE A 488 -5.23 -8.38 -33.62
C ILE A 488 -4.96 -9.73 -34.26
N THR A 489 -5.71 -10.07 -35.31
CA THR A 489 -5.38 -11.20 -36.18
C THR A 489 -4.12 -10.87 -36.98
N LYS A 490 -3.19 -11.82 -37.11
CA LYS A 490 -1.82 -11.68 -37.68
C LYS A 490 -1.67 -11.03 -39.08
N ASP A 491 -2.76 -10.61 -39.71
CA ASP A 491 -2.79 -10.03 -41.06
C ASP A 491 -3.16 -8.53 -41.09
N ALA A 492 -3.10 -7.81 -39.96
CA ALA A 492 -3.37 -6.38 -39.87
C ALA A 492 -2.12 -5.56 -39.53
#